data_AF-A0A936KL72-F1
#
_entry.id   AF-A0A936KL72-F1
#
_cell.length_a   1.000
_cell.length_b   1.000
_cell.length_c   1.000
_cell.angle_alpha   90.00
_cell.angle_beta   90.00
_cell.angle_gamma   90.00
#
_symmetry.space_group_name_H-M   'P 1'
#
loop_
_entity.id
_entity.type
_entity.pdbx_description
1 polymer ?
#
loop_
_entity_poly.entity_id
_entity_poly.type
_entity_poly.pdbx_seq_one_letter_code
_entity_poly.pdbx_strand_id
1 'polypeptide(L)'
;MGMLAAFVASDEDEVLGHVALMTPSAGETATLRALLGHNPPDDAVMLCRLFVHPRHRNSGIAERLVETARSVTKSQFLEVLEKDVAAIRLYERLGWTLVGTSSHGYGDDETMLSYWYKAPARMSEWP
;
A
#
# COMPACT_ATOMS: atom_id res chain seq x y z
N MET A 1 4.38 -14.97 2.31
CA MET A 1 3.40 -13.87 2.16
C MET A 1 2.03 -14.50 1.94
N GLY A 2 1.03 -14.19 2.77
CA GLY A 2 -0.34 -14.71 2.65
C GLY A 2 -1.32 -13.59 2.35
N MET A 3 -2.36 -13.86 1.56
CA MET A 3 -3.41 -12.87 1.29
C MET A 3 -4.41 -12.83 2.45
N LEU A 4 -4.69 -11.62 2.96
CA LEU A 4 -5.65 -11.38 4.03
C LEU A 4 -7.01 -10.97 3.48
N ALA A 5 -7.02 -10.07 2.50
CA ALA A 5 -8.23 -9.59 1.85
C ALA A 5 -7.90 -9.05 0.47
N ALA A 6 -8.91 -8.94 -0.37
CA ALA A 6 -8.84 -8.22 -1.62
C ALA A 6 -10.16 -7.52 -1.88
N PHE A 7 -10.10 -6.33 -2.47
CA PHE A 7 -11.25 -5.55 -2.83
C PHE A 7 -11.20 -5.23 -4.32
N VAL A 8 -12.37 -5.25 -4.95
CA VAL A 8 -12.56 -4.92 -6.36
C VAL A 8 -13.54 -3.75 -6.42
N ALA A 9 -13.18 -2.73 -7.19
CA ALA A 9 -14.14 -1.71 -7.58
C ALA A 9 -14.79 -2.17 -8.89
N SER A 10 -16.11 -2.24 -8.90
CA SER A 10 -16.88 -2.61 -10.09
C SER A 10 -18.04 -1.64 -10.31
N ASP A 11 -18.45 -1.54 -11.56
CA ASP A 11 -19.71 -0.91 -11.98
C ASP A 11 -20.44 -1.89 -12.90
N GLU A 12 -21.63 -2.32 -12.48
CA GLU A 12 -22.32 -3.50 -13.02
C GLU A 12 -21.37 -4.72 -13.09
N ASP A 13 -21.05 -5.17 -14.31
CA ASP A 13 -20.14 -6.30 -14.59
C ASP A 13 -18.72 -5.86 -14.97
N GLU A 14 -18.42 -4.55 -15.02
CA GLU A 14 -17.10 -4.02 -15.36
C GLU A 14 -16.20 -3.90 -14.13
N VAL A 15 -15.03 -4.54 -14.17
CA VAL A 15 -13.99 -4.38 -13.14
C VAL A 15 -13.20 -3.10 -13.41
N LEU A 16 -13.35 -2.13 -12.51
CA LEU A 16 -12.71 -0.82 -12.61
C LEU A 16 -11.37 -0.74 -11.87
N GLY A 17 -11.14 -1.60 -10.88
CA GLY A 17 -9.90 -1.61 -10.12
C GLY A 17 -9.84 -2.69 -9.05
N HIS A 18 -8.67 -2.80 -8.43
CA HIS A 18 -8.36 -3.83 -7.45
C HIS A 18 -7.34 -3.33 -6.42
N VAL A 19 -7.40 -3.85 -5.21
CA VAL A 19 -6.35 -3.76 -4.19
C VAL A 19 -6.31 -5.06 -3.40
N ALA A 20 -5.10 -5.48 -3.01
CA ALA A 20 -4.89 -6.64 -2.15
C ALA A 20 -4.22 -6.23 -0.84
N LEU A 21 -4.56 -6.95 0.23
CA LEU A 21 -3.92 -6.87 1.53
C LEU A 21 -3.21 -8.18 1.80
N MET A 22 -1.94 -8.09 2.17
CA MET A 22 -1.06 -9.24 2.38
C MET A 22 -0.42 -9.17 3.76
N THR A 23 -0.19 -10.32 4.39
CA THR A 23 0.75 -10.38 5.51
C THR A 23 2.16 -10.09 5.00
N PRO A 24 2.98 -9.27 5.69
CA PRO A 24 4.36 -9.04 5.29
C PRO A 24 5.13 -10.35 5.19
N SER A 25 5.94 -10.50 4.15
CA SER A 25 6.96 -11.54 4.06
C SER A 25 8.09 -11.28 5.08
N ALA A 26 8.92 -12.29 5.32
CA ALA A 26 10.07 -12.14 6.22
C ALA A 26 11.03 -11.03 5.76
N GLY A 27 11.22 -10.88 4.45
CA GLY A 27 12.03 -9.79 3.87
C GLY A 27 11.41 -8.42 4.13
N GLU A 28 10.12 -8.25 3.88
CA GLU A 28 9.41 -6.99 4.15
C GLU A 28 9.40 -6.66 5.65
N THR A 29 9.21 -7.66 6.53
CA THR A 29 9.34 -7.48 7.98
C THR A 29 10.74 -7.01 8.38
N ALA A 30 11.80 -7.56 7.79
CA ALA A 30 13.17 -7.16 8.05
C ALA A 30 13.43 -5.71 7.58
N THR A 31 12.97 -5.34 6.39
CA THR A 31 13.05 -3.97 5.87
C THR A 31 12.29 -2.99 6.75
N LEU A 32 11.03 -3.28 7.08
CA LEU A 32 10.23 -2.44 7.99
C LEU A 32 10.91 -2.27 9.35
N ARG A 33 11.49 -3.34 9.92
CA ARG A 33 12.24 -3.25 11.16
C ARG A 33 13.42 -2.30 11.05
N ALA A 34 14.20 -2.41 9.97
CA ALA A 34 15.35 -1.54 9.74
C ALA A 34 14.93 -0.07 9.58
N LEU A 35 13.85 0.20 8.87
CA LEU A 35 13.33 1.55 8.63
C LEU A 35 12.68 2.17 9.87
N LEU A 36 11.95 1.39 10.66
CA LEU A 36 11.26 1.85 11.87
C LEU A 36 12.17 1.91 13.10
N GLY A 37 13.30 1.19 13.10
CA GLY A 37 14.18 1.02 14.26
C GLY A 37 13.62 0.09 15.34
N HIS A 38 12.47 -0.56 15.09
CA HIS A 38 11.83 -1.51 16.00
C HIS A 38 10.99 -2.53 15.21
N ASN A 39 10.51 -3.60 15.85
CA ASN A 39 9.58 -4.54 15.23
C ASN A 39 8.36 -3.80 14.66
N PRO A 40 7.91 -4.06 13.41
CA PRO A 40 6.57 -3.62 13.02
C PRO A 40 5.52 -4.29 13.95
N PRO A 41 4.33 -3.69 14.11
CA PRO A 41 3.25 -4.28 14.90
C PRO A 41 2.91 -5.71 14.44
N ASP A 42 2.44 -6.56 15.36
CA ASP A 42 2.05 -7.95 15.04
C ASP A 42 0.89 -8.00 14.04
N ASP A 43 0.08 -6.95 13.96
CA ASP A 43 -1.04 -6.77 13.02
C ASP A 43 -0.65 -5.99 11.75
N ALA A 44 0.65 -5.87 11.46
CA ALA A 44 1.13 -5.18 10.26
C ALA A 44 0.64 -5.86 8.98
N VAL A 45 0.15 -5.04 8.05
CA VAL A 45 -0.37 -5.49 6.75
C VAL A 45 0.23 -4.66 5.63
N MET A 46 0.57 -5.33 4.53
CA MET A 46 1.02 -4.69 3.29
C MET A 46 -0.18 -4.41 2.38
N LEU A 47 -0.36 -3.15 1.98
CA LEU A 47 -1.22 -2.79 0.85
C LEU A 47 -0.44 -3.03 -0.43
N CYS A 48 -0.92 -3.97 -1.24
CA CYS A 48 -0.27 -4.42 -2.45
C CYS A 48 -1.24 -4.34 -3.64
N ARG A 49 -0.68 -4.39 -4.87
CA ARG A 49 -1.45 -4.62 -6.10
C ARG A 49 -2.61 -3.63 -6.31
N LEU A 50 -2.39 -2.36 -6.00
CA LEU A 50 -3.36 -1.30 -6.29
C LEU A 50 -3.37 -1.00 -7.79
N PHE A 51 -4.46 -1.37 -8.46
CA PHE A 51 -4.62 -1.14 -9.89
C PHE A 51 -5.96 -0.48 -10.17
N VAL A 52 -5.96 0.45 -11.13
CA VAL A 52 -7.17 1.05 -11.70
C VAL A 52 -7.11 0.89 -13.21
N HIS A 53 -8.23 0.45 -13.78
CA HIS A 53 -8.40 0.29 -15.21
C HIS A 53 -8.04 1.61 -15.93
N PRO A 54 -7.20 1.61 -16.98
CA PRO A 54 -6.65 2.83 -17.55
C PRO A 54 -7.70 3.87 -18.00
N ARG A 55 -8.86 3.42 -18.51
CA ARG A 55 -9.95 4.30 -18.96
C ARG A 55 -10.66 5.02 -17.82
N HIS A 56 -10.47 4.56 -16.58
CA HIS A 56 -11.15 5.05 -15.38
C HIS A 56 -10.18 5.71 -14.41
N ARG A 57 -8.97 6.10 -14.84
CA ARG A 57 -8.03 6.85 -14.00
C ARG A 57 -8.54 8.28 -13.75
N ASN A 58 -8.05 8.92 -12.68
CA ASN A 58 -8.47 10.26 -12.24
C ASN A 58 -9.95 10.39 -11.84
N SER A 59 -10.60 9.28 -11.49
CA SER A 59 -12.02 9.21 -11.09
C SER A 59 -12.24 8.98 -9.58
N GLY A 60 -11.17 8.99 -8.77
CA GLY A 60 -11.23 8.71 -7.33
C GLY A 60 -11.30 7.21 -6.95
N ILE A 61 -11.31 6.28 -7.92
CA ILE A 61 -11.39 4.84 -7.64
C ILE A 61 -10.24 4.33 -6.76
N ALA A 62 -9.00 4.74 -7.06
CA ALA A 62 -7.83 4.30 -6.29
C ALA A 62 -7.93 4.73 -4.82
N GLU A 63 -8.42 5.95 -4.57
CA GLU A 63 -8.63 6.48 -3.23
C GLU A 63 -9.69 5.69 -2.47
N ARG A 64 -10.84 5.42 -3.08
CA ARG A 64 -11.90 4.58 -2.47
C ARG A 64 -11.41 3.17 -2.16
N LEU A 65 -10.60 2.57 -3.04
CA LEU A 65 -9.99 1.26 -2.80
C LEU A 65 -9.01 1.31 -1.61
N VAL A 66 -8.14 2.32 -1.53
CA VAL A 66 -7.21 2.50 -0.42
C VAL A 66 -7.97 2.72 0.89
N GLU A 67 -9.00 3.54 0.91
CA GLU A 67 -9.84 3.76 2.10
C GLU A 67 -10.57 2.49 2.54
N THR A 68 -11.12 1.74 1.59
CA THR A 68 -11.76 0.44 1.87
C THR A 68 -10.76 -0.53 2.47
N ALA A 69 -9.56 -0.63 1.88
CA ALA A 69 -8.48 -1.47 2.39
C ALA A 69 -8.05 -1.04 3.81
N ARG A 70 -8.00 0.26 4.11
CA ARG A 70 -7.67 0.80 5.45
C ARG A 70 -8.69 0.44 6.53
N SER A 71 -9.87 -0.06 6.19
CA SER A 71 -10.85 -0.53 7.18
C SER A 71 -10.43 -1.83 7.88
N VAL A 72 -9.55 -2.63 7.27
CA VAL A 72 -9.19 -3.99 7.74
C VAL A 72 -8.24 -3.98 8.94
N THR A 73 -7.32 -3.02 9.03
CA THR A 73 -6.34 -2.92 10.12
C THR A 73 -5.90 -1.46 10.31
N LYS A 74 -5.44 -1.14 11.51
CA LYS A 74 -4.87 0.17 11.86
C LYS A 74 -3.38 0.29 11.46
N SER A 75 -2.69 -0.83 11.27
CA SER A 75 -1.24 -0.90 11.01
C SER A 75 -0.97 -1.31 9.56
N GLN A 76 -1.12 -0.37 8.62
CA GLN A 76 -0.83 -0.64 7.20
C GLN A 76 0.44 0.04 6.71
N PHE A 77 1.14 -0.69 5.85
CA PHE A 77 2.34 -0.26 5.16
C PHE A 77 2.23 -0.54 3.67
N LEU A 78 3.05 0.13 2.87
CA LEU A 78 3.23 -0.19 1.47
C LEU A 78 4.65 0.11 1.03
N GLU A 79 5.07 -0.56 -0.03
CA GLU A 79 6.23 -0.25 -0.83
C GLU A 79 5.74 0.26 -2.19
N VAL A 80 6.34 1.34 -2.69
CA VAL A 80 6.06 1.88 -4.03
C VAL A 80 7.38 2.22 -4.72
N LEU A 81 7.49 1.89 -6.00
CA LEU A 81 8.70 2.15 -6.77
C LEU A 81 8.78 3.63 -7.16
N GLU A 82 10.00 4.15 -7.28
CA GLU A 82 10.25 5.57 -7.64
C GLU A 82 9.55 5.99 -8.95
N LYS A 83 9.48 5.09 -9.93
CA LYS A 83 8.79 5.36 -11.20
C LYS A 83 7.27 5.57 -11.07
N ASP A 84 6.64 5.10 -9.99
CA ASP A 84 5.19 5.12 -9.80
C ASP A 84 4.72 6.46 -9.18
N VAL A 85 5.14 7.57 -9.80
CA VAL A 85 4.92 8.94 -9.32
C VAL A 85 3.45 9.26 -9.02
N ALA A 86 2.51 8.71 -9.81
CA ALA A 86 1.08 8.91 -9.58
C ALA A 86 0.60 8.22 -8.29
N ALA A 87 1.14 7.05 -7.96
CA ALA A 87 0.82 6.34 -6.72
C ALA A 87 1.44 7.05 -5.51
N ILE A 88 2.69 7.50 -5.61
CA ILE A 88 3.36 8.32 -4.58
C ILE A 88 2.50 9.54 -4.22
N ARG A 89 2.09 10.32 -5.23
CA ARG A 89 1.21 11.49 -5.03
C ARG A 89 -0.14 11.14 -4.41
N LEU A 90 -0.71 9.99 -4.78
CA LEU A 90 -1.95 9.50 -4.17
C LEU A 90 -1.74 9.24 -2.67
N TYR A 91 -0.71 8.48 -2.29
CA TYR A 91 -0.48 8.12 -0.90
C TYR A 91 -0.17 9.34 -0.03
N GLU A 92 0.67 10.25 -0.50
CA GLU A 92 1.00 11.49 0.21
C GLU A 92 -0.24 12.37 0.40
N ARG A 93 -1.09 12.51 -0.62
CA ARG A 93 -2.36 13.23 -0.51
C ARG A 93 -3.31 12.58 0.50
N LEU A 94 -3.31 11.26 0.61
CA LEU A 94 -4.08 10.50 1.59
C LEU A 94 -3.46 10.51 3.00
N GLY A 95 -2.38 11.27 3.21
CA GLY A 95 -1.73 11.45 4.50
C GLY A 95 -0.81 10.29 4.91
N TRP A 96 -0.43 9.42 3.98
CA TRP A 96 0.56 8.39 4.27
C TRP A 96 1.92 9.04 4.53
N THR A 97 2.63 8.54 5.53
CA THR A 97 3.92 9.09 5.96
C THR A 97 5.06 8.21 5.44
N LEU A 98 6.02 8.80 4.75
CA LEU A 98 7.23 8.11 4.31
C LEU A 98 8.04 7.65 5.54
N VAL A 99 8.32 6.35 5.64
CA VAL A 99 9.16 5.78 6.70
C VAL A 99 10.61 5.62 6.26
N GLY A 100 10.87 5.56 4.96
CA GLY A 100 12.21 5.50 4.40
C GLY A 100 12.23 4.90 3.01
N THR A 101 13.43 4.55 2.54
CA THR A 101 13.65 3.99 1.22
C THR A 101 14.45 2.70 1.26
N SER A 102 14.32 1.88 0.22
CA SER A 102 15.14 0.68 0.04
C SER A 102 15.43 0.44 -1.44
N SER A 103 16.33 -0.49 -1.74
CA SER A 103 16.53 -0.99 -3.09
C SER A 103 15.63 -2.19 -3.34
N HIS A 104 14.71 -2.06 -4.29
CA HIS A 104 13.87 -3.16 -4.78
C HIS A 104 14.59 -3.90 -5.90
N GLY A 105 14.80 -5.21 -5.73
CA GLY A 105 15.46 -6.04 -6.73
C GLY A 105 14.50 -6.45 -7.86
N TYR A 106 14.90 -6.18 -9.09
CA TYR A 106 14.45 -6.90 -10.28
C TYR A 106 15.42 -8.08 -10.50
N GLY A 107 14.91 -9.27 -10.80
CA GLY A 107 15.79 -10.38 -11.17
C GLY A 107 16.68 -9.95 -12.35
N ASP A 108 18.00 -10.18 -12.23
CA ASP A 108 19.10 -9.72 -13.12
C ASP A 108 19.97 -8.57 -12.54
N ASP A 109 20.18 -8.52 -11.22
CA ASP A 109 21.01 -7.51 -10.50
C ASP A 109 20.57 -6.05 -10.67
N GLU A 110 19.47 -5.80 -11.37
CA GLU A 110 18.87 -4.47 -11.46
C GLU A 110 18.14 -4.14 -10.16
N THR A 111 18.44 -2.97 -9.60
CA THR A 111 17.70 -2.45 -8.44
C THR A 111 17.05 -1.12 -8.77
N MET A 112 15.83 -0.92 -8.26
CA MET A 112 15.12 0.34 -8.32
C MET A 112 14.89 0.88 -6.92
N LEU A 113 15.00 2.20 -6.75
CA LEU A 113 14.65 2.83 -5.49
C LEU A 113 13.15 2.60 -5.21
N SER A 114 12.84 2.18 -4.00
CA SER A 114 11.48 2.09 -3.49
C SER A 114 11.31 2.93 -2.24
N TYR A 115 10.10 3.47 -2.10
CA TYR A 115 9.65 4.25 -0.96
C TYR A 115 8.69 3.42 -0.13
N TRP A 116 8.90 3.44 1.17
CA TRP A 116 8.07 2.73 2.13
C TRP A 116 7.22 3.74 2.88
N TYR A 117 5.92 3.53 2.92
CA TYR A 117 4.99 4.40 3.61
C TYR A 117 4.22 3.66 4.71
N LYS A 118 3.84 4.40 5.74
CA LYS A 118 2.92 3.99 6.79
C LYS A 118 1.60 4.76 6.66
N ALA A 119 0.48 4.05 6.75
CA ALA A 119 -0.84 4.65 6.71
C ALA A 119 -1.05 5.59 7.93
N PRO A 120 -1.81 6.68 7.77
CA PRO A 120 -2.13 7.53 8.90
C PRO A 120 -3.07 6.79 9.87
N ALA A 121 -2.95 7.11 11.16
CA ALA A 121 -3.88 6.61 12.16
C ALA A 121 -5.31 6.96 11.75
N ARG A 122 -6.25 6.01 11.89
CA ARG A 122 -7.67 6.37 11.82
C ARG A 122 -7.96 7.29 13.00
N MET A 123 -8.38 8.52 12.73
CA MET A 123 -9.07 9.31 13.74
C MET A 123 -10.26 8.47 14.20
N SER A 124 -10.27 8.08 15.47
CA SER A 124 -11.46 7.56 16.12
C SER A 124 -12.52 8.64 16.02
N GLU A 125 -13.68 8.29 15.47
CA GLU A 125 -14.90 9.07 15.68
C GLU A 125 -15.04 9.25 17.20
N TRP A 126 -14.93 10.50 17.65
CA TRP A 126 -15.19 10.85 19.04
C TRP A 126 -16.67 10.56 19.31
N PRO A 127 -17.02 9.85 20.41
CA PRO A 127 -18.39 9.48 20.71
C PRO A 127 -19.32 10.68 20.92
#